data_AF-A0A9Q0YFL2-F1
#
_entry.id   AF-A0A9Q0YFL2-F1
#
_cell.length_a   1.000
_cell.length_b   1.000
_cell.length_c   1.000
_cell.angle_alpha   90.00
_cell.angle_beta   90.00
_cell.angle_gamma   90.00
#
_symmetry.space_group_name_H-M   'P 1'
#
loop_
_entity.id
_entity.type
_entity.pdbx_description
1 polymer ?
#
loop_
_entity_poly.entity_id
_entity_poly.type
_entity_poly.pdbx_seq_one_letter_code
_entity_poly.pdbx_strand_id
1 'polypeptide(L)'
;MYPSNHPRSCTNSIPFSQLLRARRICSDDQDFAQVSKQIISFFEQRQYPQRVLSNALKRIQGIDRASALAPKTDHTPTRRIPLVLSFHPSVNPIVRAIYRNVETLRHDTSTPVTEHLRSIKQNLPGFPVATHFNPPSTCSIRDLMVSAAISCRGSDHDRLAAENRLIMKLGTLSPHGLNVRLELL
;
A
#
# COMPACT_ATOMS: atom_id res chain seq x y z
N MET A 1 -0.82 23.72 -2.34
CA MET A 1 -1.45 23.51 -3.66
C MET A 1 -2.06 22.11 -3.71
N TYR A 2 -3.07 21.84 -4.53
CA TYR A 2 -3.84 20.58 -4.51
C TYR A 2 -3.06 19.28 -4.85
N PRO A 3 -1.87 19.26 -5.48
CA PRO A 3 -0.95 18.15 -5.27
C PRO A 3 -0.21 18.35 -3.93
N SER A 4 -0.49 17.46 -2.97
CA SER A 4 0.24 17.38 -1.70
C SER A 4 0.73 15.94 -1.49
N ASN A 5 1.79 15.75 -0.71
CA ASN A 5 2.32 14.43 -0.34
C ASN A 5 1.44 13.75 0.73
N HIS A 6 0.13 13.80 0.55
CA HIS A 6 -0.87 13.15 1.38
C HIS A 6 -1.71 12.19 0.54
N PRO A 7 -2.29 11.14 1.16
CA PRO A 7 -3.28 10.30 0.49
C PRO A 7 -4.40 11.17 -0.09
N ARG A 8 -4.86 10.86 -1.31
CA ARG A 8 -5.95 11.63 -1.96
C ARG A 8 -7.22 11.66 -1.11
N SER A 9 -7.51 10.57 -0.39
CA SER A 9 -8.64 10.50 0.54
C SER A 9 -8.51 11.56 1.65
N CYS A 10 -7.31 11.72 2.22
CA CYS A 10 -7.01 12.73 3.23
C CYS A 10 -7.21 14.12 2.64
N THR A 11 -6.50 14.46 1.55
CA THR A 11 -6.59 15.79 0.92
C THR A 11 -8.02 16.15 0.55
N ASN A 12 -8.78 15.22 -0.06
CA ASN A 12 -10.16 15.46 -0.47
C ASN A 12 -11.14 15.64 0.70
N SER A 13 -10.79 15.15 1.89
CA SER A 13 -11.64 15.28 3.08
C SER A 13 -11.41 16.58 3.86
N ILE A 14 -10.33 17.31 3.56
CA ILE A 14 -9.98 18.55 4.27
C ILE A 14 -11.09 19.60 4.14
N PRO A 15 -11.64 19.92 2.95
CA PRO A 15 -12.68 20.96 2.83
C PRO A 15 -13.92 20.65 3.68
N PHE A 16 -14.41 19.41 3.60
CA PHE A 16 -15.54 18.95 4.42
C PHE A 16 -15.23 19.05 5.92
N SER A 17 -14.03 18.67 6.34
CA SER A 17 -13.63 18.72 7.75
C SER A 17 -13.58 20.15 8.30
N GLN A 18 -13.14 21.12 7.50
CA GLN A 18 -13.14 22.54 7.87
C GLN A 18 -14.56 23.12 7.93
N LEU A 19 -15.41 22.78 6.97
CA LEU A 19 -16.83 23.17 7.01
C LEU A 19 -17.53 22.57 8.24
N LEU A 20 -17.26 21.31 8.57
CA LEU A 20 -17.80 20.67 9.77
C LEU A 20 -17.31 21.36 11.05
N ARG A 21 -16.05 21.82 11.07
CA ARG A 21 -15.52 22.61 12.18
C ARG A 21 -16.23 23.96 12.30
N ALA A 22 -16.42 24.66 11.18
CA ALA A 22 -17.16 25.92 11.15
C ALA A 22 -18.60 25.74 11.65
N ARG A 23 -19.28 24.66 11.24
CA ARG A 23 -20.64 24.32 11.70
C ARG A 23 -20.74 24.15 13.22
N ARG A 24 -19.68 23.63 13.85
CA ARG A 24 -19.59 23.49 15.31
C ARG A 24 -19.30 24.80 16.04
N ILE A 25 -18.65 25.76 15.36
CA ILE A 25 -18.24 27.03 15.94
C ILE A 25 -19.38 28.05 15.81
N CYS A 26 -19.95 28.23 14.63
CA CYS A 26 -21.02 29.20 14.34
C CYS A 26 -22.33 28.82 15.04
N SER A 27 -22.83 29.69 15.93
CA SER A 27 -24.04 29.44 16.71
C SER A 27 -25.32 29.60 15.88
N ASP A 28 -25.28 30.47 14.87
CA ASP A 28 -26.37 30.72 13.94
C ASP A 28 -26.01 30.27 12.51
N ASP A 29 -27.04 30.05 11.70
CA ASP A 29 -26.92 29.56 10.32
C ASP A 29 -26.43 30.64 9.33
N GLN A 30 -26.71 31.92 9.58
CA GLN A 30 -26.25 33.03 8.74
C GLN A 30 -24.73 33.22 8.86
N ASP A 31 -24.20 33.21 10.08
CA ASP A 31 -22.76 33.22 10.34
C ASP A 31 -22.08 32.04 9.65
N PHE A 32 -22.67 30.84 9.78
CA PHE A 32 -22.16 29.67 9.09
C PHE A 32 -22.19 29.82 7.56
N ALA A 33 -23.27 30.39 7.00
CA ALA A 33 -23.39 30.63 5.56
C ALA A 33 -22.31 31.62 5.07
N GLN A 34 -21.97 32.63 5.85
CA GLN A 34 -20.91 33.57 5.52
C GLN A 34 -19.51 32.93 5.62
N VAL A 35 -19.22 32.25 6.72
CA VAL A 35 -17.92 31.58 6.93
C VAL A 35 -17.69 30.46 5.93
N SER A 36 -18.72 29.68 5.58
CA SER A 36 -18.61 28.61 4.59
C SER A 36 -18.22 29.13 3.21
N LYS A 37 -18.75 30.29 2.78
CA LYS A 37 -18.33 30.95 1.53
C LYS A 37 -16.84 31.32 1.54
N GLN A 38 -16.36 31.86 2.66
CA GLN A 38 -14.93 32.20 2.82
C GLN A 38 -14.04 30.96 2.76
N ILE A 39 -14.44 29.88 3.45
CA ILE A 39 -13.71 28.59 3.44
C ILE A 39 -13.64 28.04 2.01
N ILE A 40 -14.74 28.08 1.26
CA ILE A 40 -14.78 27.59 -0.12
C ILE A 40 -13.87 28.41 -1.02
N SER A 41 -13.99 29.74 -1.00
CA SER A 41 -13.15 30.63 -1.82
C SER A 41 -11.66 30.39 -1.56
N PHE A 42 -11.28 30.18 -0.30
CA PHE A 42 -9.92 29.83 0.08
C PHE A 42 -9.43 28.50 -0.53
N PHE A 43 -10.28 27.47 -0.60
CA PHE A 43 -9.91 26.21 -1.24
C PHE A 43 -9.91 26.30 -2.77
N GLU A 44 -10.78 27.11 -3.36
CA GLU A 44 -10.78 27.40 -4.80
C GLU A 44 -9.47 28.06 -5.23
N GLN A 45 -9.03 29.10 -4.49
CA GLN A 45 -7.74 29.76 -4.72
C GLN A 45 -6.56 28.77 -4.65
N ARG A 46 -6.69 27.71 -3.83
CA ARG A 46 -5.69 26.63 -3.70
C ARG A 46 -5.81 25.52 -4.74
N GLN A 47 -6.67 25.71 -5.74
CA GLN A 47 -6.90 24.80 -6.86
C GLN A 47 -7.50 23.46 -6.45
N TYR A 48 -8.32 23.43 -5.39
CA TYR A 48 -9.12 22.26 -5.11
C TYR A 48 -10.16 22.05 -6.22
N PRO A 49 -10.36 20.83 -6.73
CA PRO A 49 -11.33 20.57 -7.78
C PRO A 49 -12.74 20.91 -7.31
N GLN A 50 -13.50 21.59 -8.18
CA GLN A 50 -14.88 21.98 -7.90
C GLN A 50 -15.75 20.82 -7.43
N ARG A 51 -15.58 19.62 -7.99
CA ARG A 51 -16.29 18.40 -7.54
C ARG A 51 -16.07 18.06 -6.06
N VAL A 52 -14.89 18.34 -5.50
CA VAL A 52 -14.59 18.05 -4.09
C VAL A 52 -15.29 19.07 -3.20
N LEU A 53 -15.26 20.33 -3.61
CA LEU A 53 -15.88 21.45 -2.89
C LEU A 53 -17.41 21.35 -2.89
N SER A 54 -18.01 21.09 -4.05
CA SER A 54 -19.46 20.91 -4.18
C SER A 54 -19.97 19.72 -3.37
N ASN A 55 -19.25 18.60 -3.39
CA ASN A 55 -19.58 17.44 -2.55
C ASN A 55 -19.45 17.76 -1.05
N ALA A 56 -18.45 18.55 -0.64
CA ALA A 56 -18.30 18.97 0.74
C ALA A 56 -19.46 19.86 1.20
N LEU A 57 -19.86 20.83 0.35
CA LEU A 57 -21.02 21.70 0.60
C LEU A 57 -22.32 20.91 0.69
N LYS A 58 -22.58 20.01 -0.28
CA LYS A 58 -23.78 19.17 -0.28
C LYS A 58 -23.87 18.32 0.99
N ARG A 59 -22.73 17.77 1.46
CA ARG A 59 -22.69 16.97 2.69
C ARG A 59 -22.94 17.79 3.95
N ILE A 60 -22.43 19.02 4.03
CA ILE A 60 -22.58 19.84 5.25
C ILE A 60 -23.97 20.51 5.36
N GLN A 61 -24.67 20.67 4.23
CA GLN A 61 -26.04 21.21 4.22
C GLN A 61 -27.02 20.35 5.04
N GLY A 62 -26.83 19.03 5.07
CA GLY A 62 -27.67 18.12 5.85
C GLY A 62 -27.27 17.95 7.31
N ILE A 63 -26.31 18.72 7.81
CA ILE A 63 -25.79 18.61 9.17
C ILE A 63 -26.06 19.93 9.90
N ASP A 64 -26.93 19.88 10.91
CA ASP A 64 -27.19 20.98 11.84
C ASP A 64 -26.12 21.04 12.94
N ARG A 65 -26.10 22.14 13.70
CA ARG A 65 -25.13 22.34 14.78
C ARG A 65 -25.25 21.28 15.86
N ALA A 66 -26.47 20.91 16.25
CA ALA A 66 -26.72 19.93 17.30
C ALA A 66 -26.12 18.57 16.93
N SER A 67 -26.39 18.07 15.71
CA SER A 67 -25.79 16.82 15.23
C SER A 67 -24.28 16.93 15.04
N ALA A 68 -23.76 18.09 14.65
CA ALA A 68 -22.32 18.30 14.50
C ALA A 68 -21.56 18.22 15.83
N LEU A 69 -22.18 18.65 16.93
CA LEU A 69 -21.63 18.61 18.29
C LEU A 69 -21.87 17.27 18.99
N ALA A 70 -22.83 16.46 18.51
CA ALA A 70 -23.11 15.17 19.08
C ALA A 70 -21.86 14.25 19.07
N PRO A 71 -21.56 13.55 20.18
CA PRO A 71 -20.48 12.59 20.23
C PRO A 71 -20.75 11.43 19.27
N LYS A 72 -19.71 10.95 18.57
CA LYS A 72 -19.81 9.75 17.76
C LYS A 72 -19.80 8.53 18.68
N THR A 73 -20.85 7.72 18.63
CA THR A 73 -20.98 6.49 19.44
C THR A 73 -20.44 5.25 18.72
N ASP A 74 -19.97 5.39 17.48
CA ASP A 74 -19.69 4.26 16.61
C ASP A 74 -18.25 3.76 16.77
N HIS A 75 -18.04 2.89 17.74
CA HIS A 75 -16.83 2.09 17.91
C HIS A 75 -17.13 0.62 17.66
N THR A 76 -17.53 0.27 16.44
CA THR A 76 -17.59 -1.16 16.05
C THR A 76 -16.16 -1.72 15.98
N PRO A 77 -15.77 -2.68 16.84
CA PRO A 77 -14.44 -3.27 16.77
C PRO A 77 -14.30 -4.03 15.45
N THR A 78 -13.39 -3.59 14.60
CA THR A 78 -13.09 -4.31 13.35
C THR A 78 -12.04 -5.38 13.64
N ARG A 79 -12.29 -6.64 13.23
CA ARG A 79 -11.28 -7.73 13.28
C ARG A 79 -10.16 -7.59 12.23
N ARG A 80 -9.93 -6.39 11.71
CA ARG A 80 -8.94 -6.12 10.66
C ARG A 80 -7.57 -5.91 11.29
N ILE A 81 -6.54 -6.58 10.76
CA ILE A 81 -5.15 -6.30 11.12
C ILE A 81 -4.67 -5.12 10.26
N PRO A 82 -4.32 -3.97 10.85
CA PRO A 82 -3.87 -2.82 10.08
C PRO A 82 -2.44 -3.03 9.57
N LEU A 83 -2.20 -2.75 8.28
CA LEU A 83 -0.86 -2.56 7.73
C LEU A 83 -0.51 -1.07 7.82
N VAL A 84 0.39 -0.72 8.74
CA VAL A 84 0.81 0.66 8.97
C VAL A 84 2.09 0.94 8.18
N LEU A 85 2.04 1.92 7.27
CA LEU A 85 3.17 2.35 6.46
C LEU A 85 3.23 3.88 6.42
N SER A 86 4.43 4.43 6.28
CA SER A 86 4.61 5.84 5.94
C SER A 86 4.05 6.10 4.53
N PHE A 87 3.17 7.10 4.39
CA PHE A 87 2.61 7.43 3.08
C PHE A 87 3.68 8.03 2.18
N HIS A 88 3.98 7.34 1.07
CA HIS A 88 4.75 7.87 -0.04
C HIS A 88 4.19 7.31 -1.35
N PRO A 89 4.04 8.07 -2.44
CA PRO A 89 3.42 7.55 -3.68
C PRO A 89 4.01 6.25 -4.21
N SER A 90 5.32 6.02 -4.00
CA SER A 90 6.01 4.79 -4.39
C SER A 90 5.59 3.53 -3.63
N VAL A 91 4.88 3.65 -2.50
CA VAL A 91 4.42 2.48 -1.71
C VAL A 91 3.13 1.89 -2.26
N ASN A 92 2.39 2.63 -3.10
CA ASN A 92 1.10 2.17 -3.62
C ASN A 92 1.18 0.87 -4.44
N PRO A 93 2.16 0.66 -5.34
CA PRO A 93 2.34 -0.62 -6.02
C PRO A 93 2.61 -1.78 -5.06
N ILE A 94 3.41 -1.54 -4.01
CA ILE A 94 3.76 -2.52 -2.98
C ILE A 94 2.51 -2.94 -2.20
N VAL A 95 1.75 -1.96 -1.70
CA VAL A 95 0.47 -2.20 -1.01
C VAL A 95 -0.50 -3.00 -1.88
N ARG A 96 -0.62 -2.64 -3.16
CA ARG A 96 -1.46 -3.40 -4.12
C ARG A 96 -0.96 -4.81 -4.37
N ALA A 97 0.35 -5.04 -4.38
CA ALA A 97 0.93 -6.38 -4.53
C ALA A 97 0.64 -7.24 -3.29
N ILE A 98 0.79 -6.68 -2.08
CA ILE A 98 0.46 -7.37 -0.82
C ILE A 98 -1.01 -7.77 -0.80
N TYR A 99 -1.93 -6.82 -1.07
CA TYR A 99 -3.36 -7.13 -1.08
C TYR A 99 -3.76 -8.16 -2.13
N ARG A 100 -3.14 -8.14 -3.32
CA ARG A 100 -3.41 -9.13 -4.38
C ARG A 100 -2.97 -10.54 -4.00
N ASN A 101 -1.92 -10.66 -3.19
CA ASN A 101 -1.31 -11.96 -2.84
C ASN A 101 -1.57 -12.35 -1.38
N VAL A 102 -2.45 -11.66 -0.66
CA VAL A 102 -2.63 -11.86 0.79
C VAL A 102 -3.02 -13.29 1.15
N GLU A 103 -3.80 -13.96 0.29
CA GLU A 103 -4.22 -15.34 0.54
C GLU A 103 -3.08 -16.33 0.32
N THR A 104 -2.25 -16.10 -0.71
CA THR A 104 -1.00 -16.85 -0.90
C THR A 104 -0.08 -16.67 0.30
N LEU A 105 0.14 -15.43 0.74
CA LEU A 105 0.96 -15.11 1.91
C LEU A 105 0.43 -15.73 3.22
N ARG A 106 -0.88 -16.06 3.28
CA ARG A 106 -1.51 -16.71 4.44
C ARG A 106 -1.36 -18.22 4.45
N HIS A 107 -1.35 -18.84 3.28
CA HIS A 107 -1.20 -20.30 3.12
C HIS A 107 0.25 -20.73 2.97
N ASP A 108 1.18 -19.79 2.84
CA ASP A 108 2.60 -20.08 2.74
C ASP A 108 3.20 -20.42 4.11
N THR A 109 2.97 -21.65 4.58
CA THR A 109 3.56 -22.16 5.84
C THR A 109 5.04 -22.56 5.69
N SER A 110 5.61 -22.54 4.48
CA SER A 110 7.04 -22.80 4.24
C SER A 110 7.46 -22.27 2.87
N THR A 111 8.08 -21.09 2.81
CA THR A 111 8.61 -20.59 1.54
C THR A 111 10.08 -20.96 1.37
N PRO A 112 10.50 -21.31 0.14
CA PRO A 112 11.91 -21.26 -0.28
C PRO A 112 12.59 -19.94 0.11
N VAL A 113 11.83 -18.83 0.20
CA VAL A 113 12.31 -17.53 0.66
C VAL A 113 12.69 -17.55 2.15
N THR A 114 11.87 -18.13 3.04
CA THR A 114 12.26 -18.28 4.45
C THR A 114 13.54 -19.11 4.61
N GLU A 115 13.68 -20.16 3.80
CA GLU A 115 14.86 -21.01 3.79
C GLU A 115 16.09 -20.29 3.20
N HIS A 116 15.92 -19.51 2.15
CA HIS A 116 16.95 -18.64 1.58
C HIS A 116 17.39 -17.56 2.57
N LEU A 117 16.45 -16.91 3.26
CA LEU A 117 16.76 -15.93 4.30
C LEU A 117 17.50 -16.59 5.46
N ARG A 118 17.11 -17.81 5.85
CA ARG A 118 17.82 -18.60 6.85
C ARG A 118 19.24 -18.94 6.38
N SER A 119 19.41 -19.40 5.14
CA SER A 119 20.72 -19.76 4.59
C SER A 119 21.67 -18.56 4.50
N ILE A 120 21.16 -17.38 4.12
CA ILE A 120 21.96 -16.14 4.12
C ILE A 120 22.34 -15.77 5.54
N LYS A 121 21.37 -15.67 6.47
CA LYS A 121 21.60 -15.24 7.86
C LYS A 121 22.57 -16.15 8.62
N GLN A 122 22.52 -17.45 8.37
CA GLN A 122 23.36 -18.45 9.02
C GLN A 122 24.65 -18.74 8.22
N ASN A 123 24.84 -18.09 7.06
CA ASN A 123 25.94 -18.33 6.14
C ASN A 123 26.16 -19.82 5.83
N LEU A 124 25.08 -20.51 5.47
CA LEU A 124 25.11 -21.95 5.25
C LEU A 124 25.87 -22.27 3.94
N PRO A 125 26.85 -23.20 3.98
CA PRO A 125 27.57 -23.62 2.78
C PRO A 125 26.65 -24.43 1.84
N GLY A 126 26.94 -24.40 0.54
CA GLY A 126 26.21 -25.17 -0.48
C GLY A 126 24.91 -24.52 -0.98
N PHE A 127 24.53 -23.36 -0.46
CA PHE A 127 23.39 -22.58 -0.95
C PHE A 127 23.87 -21.44 -1.87
N PRO A 128 23.57 -21.46 -3.18
CA PRO A 128 24.02 -20.42 -4.12
C PRO A 128 23.61 -19.00 -3.69
N VAL A 129 22.41 -18.89 -3.12
CA VAL A 129 21.89 -17.65 -2.55
C VAL A 129 22.71 -17.18 -1.35
N ALA A 130 23.12 -18.07 -0.44
CA ALA A 130 23.97 -17.69 0.70
C ALA A 130 25.35 -17.23 0.23
N THR A 131 25.96 -17.95 -0.72
CA THR A 131 27.24 -17.57 -1.32
C THR A 131 27.19 -16.21 -2.02
N HIS A 132 26.07 -15.87 -2.64
CA HIS A 132 25.92 -14.60 -3.35
C HIS A 132 25.69 -13.39 -2.44
N PHE A 133 25.03 -13.56 -1.29
CA PHE A 133 24.68 -12.44 -0.40
C PHE A 133 25.58 -12.29 0.84
N ASN A 134 26.58 -13.16 1.00
CA ASN A 134 27.57 -13.12 2.07
C ASN A 134 28.99 -12.87 1.51
N PRO A 135 29.92 -12.38 2.35
CA PRO A 135 31.30 -12.12 1.92
C PRO A 135 31.94 -13.35 1.25
N PRO A 136 32.72 -13.17 0.16
CA PRO A 136 33.29 -11.91 -0.35
C PRO A 136 32.46 -11.18 -1.42
N SER A 137 31.16 -11.47 -1.56
CA SER A 137 30.34 -10.82 -2.60
C SER A 137 30.12 -9.32 -2.34
N THR A 138 29.78 -8.57 -3.40
CA THR A 138 29.42 -7.14 -3.32
C THR A 138 27.95 -6.91 -2.98
N CYS A 139 27.15 -7.97 -2.92
CA CYS A 139 25.72 -7.92 -2.66
C CYS A 139 25.44 -8.41 -1.24
N SER A 140 24.58 -7.70 -0.51
CA SER A 140 24.21 -8.01 0.86
C SER A 140 22.73 -8.40 0.95
N ILE A 141 22.33 -8.99 2.08
CA ILE A 141 20.91 -9.29 2.34
C ILE A 141 19.99 -8.06 2.22
N ARG A 142 20.52 -6.84 2.37
CA ARG A 142 19.75 -5.59 2.21
C ARG A 142 19.39 -5.31 0.75
N ASP A 143 20.11 -5.93 -0.18
CA ASP A 143 19.91 -5.80 -1.62
C ASP A 143 18.95 -6.87 -2.16
N LEU A 144 18.51 -7.80 -1.30
CA LEU A 144 17.55 -8.84 -1.67
C LEU A 144 16.14 -8.25 -1.83
N MET A 145 15.59 -8.34 -3.04
CA MET A 145 14.19 -8.05 -3.33
C MET A 145 13.48 -9.34 -3.76
N VAL A 146 12.30 -9.60 -3.19
CA VAL A 146 11.50 -10.80 -3.50
C VAL A 146 10.14 -10.37 -4.02
N SER A 147 9.74 -10.94 -5.16
CA SER A 147 8.41 -10.76 -5.73
C SER A 147 7.96 -12.04 -6.42
N ALA A 148 6.65 -12.31 -6.41
CA ALA A 148 6.08 -13.40 -7.18
C ALA A 148 6.15 -13.07 -8.68
N ALA A 149 6.92 -13.84 -9.43
CA ALA A 149 7.07 -13.63 -10.88
C ALA A 149 5.83 -14.08 -11.66
N ILE A 150 5.30 -15.27 -11.34
CA ILE A 150 4.09 -15.84 -11.93
C ILE A 150 3.33 -16.59 -10.84
N SER A 151 2.00 -16.49 -10.85
CA SER A 151 1.11 -17.37 -10.10
C SER A 151 0.56 -18.43 -11.06
N CYS A 152 0.99 -19.68 -10.90
CA CYS A 152 0.49 -20.80 -11.67
C CYS A 152 -0.65 -21.49 -10.91
N ARG A 153 -1.71 -21.87 -11.63
CA ARG A 153 -2.71 -22.83 -11.15
C ARG A 153 -2.45 -24.13 -11.90
N GLY A 154 -2.20 -25.23 -11.19
CA GLY A 154 -1.84 -26.50 -11.83
C GLY A 154 -1.08 -27.43 -10.88
N SER A 155 -0.59 -28.53 -11.44
CA SER A 155 0.25 -29.50 -10.73
C SER A 155 1.68 -28.96 -10.50
N ASP A 156 2.46 -29.64 -9.67
CA ASP A 156 3.88 -29.31 -9.47
C ASP A 156 4.67 -29.37 -10.79
N HIS A 157 4.29 -30.25 -11.71
CA HIS A 157 4.87 -30.33 -13.06
C HIS A 157 4.60 -29.05 -13.85
N ASP A 158 3.38 -28.49 -13.79
CA ASP A 158 3.04 -27.24 -14.48
C ASP A 158 3.79 -26.04 -13.90
N ARG A 159 3.94 -26.03 -12.56
CA ARG A 159 4.74 -25.04 -11.84
C ARG A 159 6.20 -25.10 -12.29
N LEU A 160 6.77 -26.31 -12.35
CA LEU A 160 8.16 -26.53 -12.72
C LEU A 160 8.46 -26.17 -14.17
N ALA A 161 7.55 -26.53 -15.09
CA ALA A 161 7.65 -26.15 -16.48
C ALA A 161 7.60 -24.62 -16.66
N ALA A 162 6.77 -23.92 -15.88
CA ALA A 162 6.72 -22.46 -15.89
C ALA A 162 7.99 -21.82 -15.31
N GLU A 163 8.53 -22.39 -14.23
CA GLU A 163 9.80 -21.99 -13.63
C GLU A 163 10.95 -22.15 -14.63
N ASN A 164 11.15 -23.33 -15.22
CA ASN A 164 12.20 -23.56 -16.21
C ASN A 164 12.12 -22.59 -17.41
N ARG A 165 10.91 -22.29 -17.90
CA ARG A 165 10.70 -21.28 -18.96
C ARG A 165 11.14 -19.88 -18.52
N LEU A 166 10.84 -19.48 -17.27
CA LEU A 166 11.29 -18.19 -16.73
C LEU A 166 12.80 -18.13 -16.58
N ILE A 167 13.43 -19.19 -16.06
CA ILE A 167 14.88 -19.25 -15.87
C ILE A 167 15.61 -19.05 -17.20
N MET A 168 15.17 -19.77 -18.25
CA MET A 168 15.74 -19.65 -19.59
C MET A 168 15.49 -18.25 -20.18
N LYS A 169 14.26 -17.74 -20.07
CA LYS A 169 13.88 -16.44 -20.64
C LYS A 169 14.63 -15.26 -19.99
N LEU A 170 14.86 -15.34 -18.68
CA LEU A 170 15.54 -14.29 -17.90
C LEU A 170 17.05 -14.49 -17.81
N GLY A 171 17.57 -15.62 -18.31
CA GLY A 171 19.00 -15.93 -18.27
C GLY A 171 19.55 -16.10 -16.86
N THR A 172 18.74 -16.56 -15.90
CA THR A 172 19.13 -16.64 -14.47
C THR A 172 19.88 -17.91 -14.10
N LEU A 173 20.32 -18.70 -15.09
CA LEU A 173 21.15 -19.88 -14.88
C LEU A 173 22.62 -19.48 -14.62
N SER A 174 23.30 -20.21 -13.75
CA SER A 174 24.74 -20.08 -13.52
C SER A 174 25.51 -20.24 -14.85
N PRO A 175 26.56 -19.44 -15.14
CA PRO A 175 27.22 -18.48 -14.25
C PRO A 175 26.61 -17.07 -14.21
N HIS A 176 25.58 -16.79 -15.01
CA HIS A 176 25.01 -15.44 -15.16
C HIS A 176 23.86 -15.14 -14.19
N GLY A 177 23.37 -16.14 -13.47
CA GLY A 177 22.41 -15.99 -12.37
C GLY A 177 22.57 -17.05 -11.28
N LEU A 178 21.63 -17.06 -10.34
CA LEU A 178 21.70 -17.86 -9.11
C LEU A 178 21.17 -19.29 -9.25
N ASN A 179 20.52 -19.63 -10.36
CA ASN A 179 19.95 -20.95 -10.55
C ASN A 179 21.03 -21.91 -11.06
N VAL A 180 21.38 -22.92 -10.26
CA VAL A 180 22.49 -23.83 -10.56
C VAL A 180 22.14 -24.99 -11.49
N ARG A 181 20.85 -25.33 -11.58
CA ARG A 181 20.34 -26.36 -12.48
C ARG A 181 18.87 -26.12 -12.79
N LEU A 182 18.41 -26.63 -13.92
CA LEU A 182 16.99 -26.81 -14.19
C LEU A 182 16.54 -28.11 -13.55
N GLU A 183 15.38 -28.10 -12.93
CA GLU A 183 14.79 -29.34 -12.44
C GLU A 183 14.17 -30.10 -13.62
N LEU A 184 14.36 -31.43 -13.61
CA LEU A 184 13.83 -32.29 -14.65
C LEU A 184 12.30 -32.38 -14.52
N LEU A 185 11.62 -32.28 -15.65
CA LEU A 185 10.16 -32.46 -15.77
C LEU A 185 9.76 -33.92 -15.55
#